data_AF-A0A957SC06-F1
#
_entry.id   AF-A0A957SC06-F1
#
_cell.length_a   1.000
_cell.length_b   1.000
_cell.length_c   1.000
_cell.angle_alpha   90.00
_cell.angle_beta   90.00
_cell.angle_gamma   90.00
#
_symmetry.space_group_name_H-M   'P 1'
#
loop_
_entity.id
_entity.type
_entity.pdbx_description
1 polymer ?
#
loop_
_entity_poly.entity_id
_entity_poly.type
_entity_poly.pdbx_seq_one_letter_code
_entity_poly.pdbx_strand_id
1 'polypeptide(L)'
;MSFRDAPLICPICSSLLTQQERRLLCANAHSFDIARAGYVNLLGSYKNSHNLGDDKTMLHARRAFLQRGHYMAILNAVKRIVAHLVSVRKSSVPNRSLRDSIGFTTELTERFLADAAGDGAMTDGTMTDETMTDETMTDGAMTRPCWVADMGCGEGFYLHGVMQHLAGSIRGVGLDISKEAVRLAAGQNKAGAFAAANINRQVPLADQSVDLLLNIFAPRNAAEFARVLAPEGFLVVVIPTAAHLHEWRAALTAQGATPLPIAQAKQQRTEHQFSDYFAPYPTRQNGQAAAHVHEVCYRITLDQTDLQNLLTMTPNAWHIAAEDQKRVHSLTQLSTTVSVQILTLQRGPRNS
;
A
#
# COMPACT_ATOMS: atom_id res chain seq x y z
N MET A 1 1.25 -17.42 4.75
CA MET A 1 2.59 -16.78 4.64
C MET A 1 2.40 -15.42 4.00
N SER A 2 3.06 -14.37 4.51
CA SER A 2 2.82 -12.97 4.15
C SER A 2 3.04 -12.63 2.67
N PHE A 3 3.96 -13.33 1.99
CA PHE A 3 4.33 -13.03 0.59
C PHE A 3 3.79 -14.02 -0.43
N ARG A 4 2.98 -15.01 -0.02
CA ARG A 4 2.39 -15.97 -0.95
C ARG A 4 1.50 -15.21 -1.94
N ASP A 5 1.77 -15.38 -3.23
CA ASP A 5 1.13 -14.70 -4.37
C ASP A 5 1.25 -13.16 -4.35
N ALA A 6 2.11 -12.59 -3.49
CA ALA A 6 2.36 -11.15 -3.50
C ALA A 6 3.02 -10.78 -4.83
N PRO A 7 2.51 -9.76 -5.56
CA PRO A 7 2.98 -9.45 -6.90
C PRO A 7 4.28 -8.64 -6.88
N LEU A 8 5.25 -9.05 -6.07
CA LEU A 8 6.55 -8.38 -5.96
C LEU A 8 7.45 -8.81 -7.11
N ILE A 9 8.22 -7.87 -7.65
CA ILE A 9 9.23 -8.15 -8.67
C ILE A 9 10.63 -7.90 -8.11
N CYS A 10 11.61 -8.61 -8.70
CA CYS A 10 13.01 -8.47 -8.35
C CYS A 10 13.50 -7.06 -8.72
N PRO A 11 14.07 -6.29 -7.77
CA PRO A 11 14.61 -4.95 -8.07
C PRO A 11 15.86 -4.96 -8.97
N ILE A 12 16.39 -6.14 -9.32
CA ILE A 12 17.60 -6.30 -10.14
C ILE A 12 17.23 -6.62 -11.60
N CYS A 13 16.27 -7.52 -11.81
CA CYS A 13 15.94 -8.05 -13.14
C CYS A 13 14.45 -7.97 -13.49
N SER A 14 13.63 -7.38 -12.61
CA SER A 14 12.18 -7.21 -12.78
C SER A 14 11.34 -8.48 -12.94
N SER A 15 11.95 -9.67 -12.85
CA SER A 15 11.22 -10.95 -12.82
C SER A 15 10.44 -11.11 -11.51
N LEU A 16 9.30 -11.82 -11.57
CA LEU A 16 8.45 -12.09 -10.42
C LEU A 16 9.21 -12.80 -9.29
N LEU A 17 8.94 -12.39 -8.05
CA LEU A 17 9.48 -13.01 -6.84
C LEU A 17 8.52 -14.05 -6.29
N THR A 18 9.02 -15.27 -6.11
CA THR A 18 8.28 -16.37 -5.49
C THR A 18 8.86 -16.65 -4.11
N GLN A 19 7.99 -16.84 -3.13
CA GLN A 19 8.42 -17.22 -1.79
C GLN A 19 8.83 -18.69 -1.75
N GLN A 20 10.06 -18.95 -1.31
CA GLN A 20 10.52 -20.26 -0.88
C GLN A 20 10.96 -20.17 0.59
N GLU A 21 10.23 -20.84 1.47
CA GLU A 21 10.45 -20.79 2.92
C GLU A 21 10.57 -19.35 3.47
N ARG A 22 11.78 -18.95 3.88
CA ARG A 22 12.13 -17.64 4.44
C ARG A 22 12.82 -16.71 3.45
N ARG A 23 12.72 -16.97 2.15
CA ARG A 23 13.38 -16.19 1.09
C ARG A 23 12.41 -15.91 -0.05
N LEU A 24 12.63 -14.82 -0.77
CA LEU A 24 12.01 -14.54 -2.05
C LEU A 24 13.04 -14.74 -3.16
N LEU A 25 12.74 -15.56 -4.16
CA LEU A 25 13.62 -15.82 -5.29
C LEU A 25 12.94 -15.44 -6.60
N CYS A 26 13.72 -14.94 -7.56
CA CYS A 26 13.26 -14.80 -8.93
C CYS A 26 13.81 -15.89 -9.84
N ALA A 27 13.32 -15.97 -11.08
CA ALA A 27 13.76 -16.94 -12.09
C ALA A 27 15.28 -16.85 -12.41
N ASN A 28 15.89 -15.68 -12.19
CA ASN A 28 17.33 -15.45 -12.38
C ASN A 28 18.16 -15.73 -11.11
N ALA A 29 17.61 -16.49 -10.15
CA ALA A 29 18.25 -16.90 -8.90
C ALA A 29 18.69 -15.76 -7.94
N HIS A 30 18.28 -14.51 -8.18
CA HIS A 30 18.43 -13.46 -7.17
C HIS A 30 17.53 -13.77 -5.97
N SER A 31 18.09 -13.68 -4.77
CA SER A 31 17.41 -14.04 -3.52
C SER A 31 17.39 -12.89 -2.52
N PHE A 32 16.27 -12.75 -1.82
CA PHE A 32 16.04 -11.74 -0.80
C PHE A 32 15.49 -12.39 0.47
N ASP A 33 16.17 -12.23 1.59
CA ASP A 33 15.77 -12.89 2.84
C ASP A 33 14.60 -12.17 3.51
N ILE A 34 13.64 -12.95 3.99
CA ILE A 34 12.56 -12.47 4.84
C ILE A 34 13.10 -12.34 6.26
N ALA A 35 13.18 -11.10 6.75
CA ALA A 35 13.68 -10.79 8.08
C ALA A 35 12.83 -11.48 9.17
N ARG A 36 13.39 -11.62 10.38
CA ARG A 36 12.67 -12.22 11.52
C ARG A 36 11.31 -11.55 11.80
N ALA A 37 11.24 -10.23 11.60
CA ALA A 37 10.00 -9.47 11.77
C ALA A 37 8.95 -9.72 10.67
N GLY A 38 9.32 -10.31 9.53
CA GLY A 38 8.40 -10.69 8.45
C GLY A 38 8.36 -9.75 7.25
N TYR A 39 9.29 -8.79 7.15
CA TYR A 39 9.45 -7.91 5.98
C TYR A 39 10.61 -8.39 5.09
N VAL A 40 10.65 -7.93 3.83
CA VAL A 40 11.77 -8.16 2.90
C VAL A 40 12.45 -6.82 2.54
N ASN A 41 13.76 -6.81 2.34
CA ASN A 41 14.48 -5.62 1.91
C ASN A 41 14.77 -5.66 0.40
N LEU A 42 14.14 -4.76 -0.36
CA LEU A 42 14.26 -4.64 -1.82
C LEU A 42 14.95 -3.34 -2.27
N LEU A 43 15.65 -2.64 -1.36
CA LEU A 43 16.35 -1.39 -1.69
C LEU A 43 17.57 -1.55 -2.61
N GLY A 44 18.01 -2.78 -2.89
CA GLY A 44 19.19 -3.04 -3.73
C GLY A 44 20.44 -2.28 -3.24
N SER A 45 21.18 -1.67 -4.18
CA SER A 45 22.37 -0.83 -3.89
C SER A 45 22.04 0.46 -3.13
N TYR A 46 20.78 0.90 -3.15
CA TYR A 46 20.32 2.10 -2.43
C TYR A 46 20.34 1.93 -0.91
N LYS A 47 20.56 0.70 -0.40
CA LYS A 47 20.66 0.41 1.04
C LYS A 47 21.76 1.19 1.78
N ASN A 48 22.74 1.76 1.04
CA ASN A 48 23.92 2.44 1.59
C ASN A 48 23.79 3.96 1.63
N SER A 49 22.71 4.56 1.10
CA SER A 49 22.54 6.01 1.22
C SER A 49 22.27 6.39 2.68
N HIS A 50 23.04 7.33 3.21
CA HIS A 50 22.78 7.91 4.52
C HIS A 50 21.41 8.63 4.50
N ASN A 51 20.62 8.48 5.57
CA ASN A 51 19.30 9.11 5.78
C ASN A 51 18.15 8.61 4.87
N LEU A 52 17.90 7.30 4.85
CA LEU A 52 16.74 6.69 4.18
C LEU A 52 15.45 6.86 4.98
N GLY A 53 14.71 7.95 4.72
CA GLY A 53 13.41 8.20 5.35
C GLY A 53 13.54 8.59 6.83
N ASP A 54 12.54 8.23 7.62
CA ASP A 54 12.49 8.57 9.04
C ASP A 54 13.53 7.79 9.86
N ASP A 55 14.23 8.49 10.75
CA ASP A 55 15.06 7.86 11.76
C ASP A 55 14.20 7.20 12.87
N LYS A 56 14.86 6.52 13.81
CA LYS A 56 14.14 5.84 14.91
C LYS A 56 13.34 6.81 15.77
N THR A 57 13.83 8.02 16.02
CA THR A 57 13.18 9.01 16.89
C THR A 57 11.90 9.53 16.22
N MET A 58 11.99 9.90 14.94
CA MET A 58 10.84 10.31 14.13
C MET A 58 9.78 9.21 14.04
N LEU A 59 10.20 7.95 13.87
CA LEU A 59 9.29 6.82 13.80
C LEU A 59 8.55 6.58 15.12
N HIS A 60 9.25 6.64 16.26
CA HIS A 60 8.61 6.52 17.58
C HIS A 60 7.62 7.66 17.84
N ALA A 61 8.01 8.90 17.52
CA ALA A 61 7.12 10.06 17.65
C ALA A 61 5.87 9.93 16.78
N ARG A 62 6.03 9.51 15.51
CA ARG A 62 4.91 9.24 14.60
C ARG A 62 3.97 8.19 15.16
N ARG A 63 4.53 7.07 15.62
CA ARG A 63 3.77 5.97 16.22
C ARG A 63 2.97 6.44 17.42
N ALA A 64 3.62 7.11 18.37
CA ALA A 64 2.98 7.62 19.57
C ALA A 64 1.81 8.55 19.21
N PHE A 65 2.02 9.48 18.28
CA PHE A 65 0.98 10.39 17.82
C PHE A 65 -0.21 9.66 17.17
N LEU A 66 0.04 8.69 16.28
CA LEU A 66 -1.00 7.93 15.61
C LEU A 66 -1.78 7.03 16.59
N GLN A 67 -1.11 6.43 17.57
CA GLN A 67 -1.71 5.55 18.58
C GLN A 67 -2.67 6.30 19.52
N ARG A 68 -2.51 7.61 19.68
CA ARG A 68 -3.47 8.45 20.41
C ARG A 68 -4.77 8.71 19.65
N GLY A 69 -4.88 8.27 18.40
CA GLY A 69 -6.09 8.36 17.62
C GLY A 69 -6.34 9.74 16.99
N HIS A 70 -5.38 10.66 17.05
CA HIS A 70 -5.50 12.00 16.46
C HIS A 70 -5.87 11.95 14.98
N TYR A 71 -5.40 10.95 14.23
CA TYR A 71 -5.68 10.75 12.79
C TYR A 71 -6.73 9.65 12.50
N MET A 72 -7.49 9.22 13.50
CA MET A 72 -8.48 8.15 13.34
C MET A 72 -9.61 8.52 12.37
N ALA A 73 -10.02 9.79 12.33
CA ALA A 73 -11.04 10.25 11.39
C ALA A 73 -10.59 10.14 9.92
N ILE A 74 -9.30 10.41 9.64
CA ILE A 74 -8.70 10.20 8.32
C ILE A 74 -8.73 8.71 7.97
N LEU A 75 -8.27 7.84 8.87
CA LEU A 75 -8.30 6.39 8.68
C LEU A 75 -9.72 5.89 8.39
N ASN A 76 -10.72 6.36 9.15
CA ASN A 76 -12.11 5.96 8.97
C ASN A 76 -12.67 6.42 7.62
N ALA A 77 -12.31 7.61 7.15
CA ALA A 77 -12.69 8.07 5.81
C ALA A 77 -12.04 7.22 4.71
N VAL A 78 -10.73 6.91 4.83
CA VAL A 78 -10.03 6.02 3.91
C VAL A 78 -10.66 4.63 3.88
N LYS A 79 -10.96 4.04 5.05
CA LYS A 79 -11.65 2.73 5.16
C LYS A 79 -12.96 2.71 4.36
N ARG A 80 -13.82 3.72 4.52
CA ARG A 80 -15.10 3.83 3.78
C ARG A 80 -14.89 3.92 2.28
N ILE A 81 -13.96 4.78 1.84
CA ILE A 81 -13.66 4.97 0.41
C ILE A 81 -13.14 3.66 -0.19
N VAL A 82 -12.16 3.02 0.46
CA VAL A 82 -11.60 1.75 -0.03
C VAL A 82 -12.66 0.65 -0.05
N ALA A 83 -13.52 0.57 0.96
CA ALA A 83 -14.62 -0.40 0.98
C ALA A 83 -15.56 -0.24 -0.23
N HIS A 84 -15.93 1.00 -0.57
CA HIS A 84 -16.72 1.31 -1.75
C HIS A 84 -16.00 0.89 -3.04
N LEU A 85 -14.73 1.25 -3.20
CA LEU A 85 -13.97 0.94 -4.42
C LEU A 85 -13.75 -0.57 -4.61
N VAL A 86 -13.54 -1.30 -3.51
CA VAL A 86 -13.47 -2.77 -3.53
C VAL A 86 -14.82 -3.38 -3.92
N SER A 87 -15.96 -2.81 -3.51
CA SER A 87 -17.28 -3.29 -3.95
C SER A 87 -17.51 -3.04 -5.44
N VAL A 88 -17.13 -1.85 -5.95
CA VAL A 88 -17.23 -1.51 -7.37
C VAL A 88 -16.43 -2.48 -8.23
N ARG A 89 -15.19 -2.80 -7.84
CA ARG A 89 -14.35 -3.80 -8.53
C ARG A 89 -15.02 -5.18 -8.61
N LYS A 90 -15.65 -5.64 -7.52
CA LYS A 90 -16.34 -6.93 -7.50
C LYS A 90 -17.51 -6.98 -8.50
N SER A 91 -18.15 -5.83 -8.76
CA SER A 91 -19.25 -5.71 -9.72
C SER A 91 -18.80 -5.59 -11.18
N SER A 92 -17.56 -5.13 -11.46
CA SER A 92 -17.07 -4.88 -12.82
C SER A 92 -16.25 -6.01 -13.44
N VAL A 93 -15.77 -6.98 -12.64
CA VAL A 93 -14.98 -8.12 -13.13
C VAL A 93 -15.85 -9.39 -13.17
N PRO A 94 -16.42 -9.79 -14.32
CA PRO A 94 -16.87 -11.17 -14.48
C PRO A 94 -15.63 -12.07 -14.42
N ASN A 95 -15.79 -13.21 -13.76
CA ASN A 95 -14.77 -14.19 -13.36
C ASN A 95 -13.72 -14.50 -14.47
N ARG A 96 -12.67 -13.68 -14.60
CA ARG A 96 -11.54 -13.97 -15.49
C ARG A 96 -10.57 -14.87 -14.74
N SER A 97 -10.40 -16.09 -15.24
CA SER A 97 -9.48 -17.06 -14.66
C SER A 97 -8.05 -16.51 -14.71
N LEU A 98 -7.27 -16.79 -13.66
CA LEU A 98 -5.86 -16.40 -13.55
C LEU A 98 -4.98 -16.87 -14.73
N ARG A 99 -5.45 -17.79 -15.57
CA ARG A 99 -4.70 -18.31 -16.72
C ARG A 99 -4.56 -17.30 -17.86
N ASP A 100 -5.45 -16.31 -17.98
CA ASP A 100 -5.44 -15.40 -19.13
C ASP A 100 -4.51 -14.18 -18.97
N SER A 101 -3.99 -13.93 -17.76
CA SER A 101 -3.25 -12.70 -17.43
C SER A 101 -1.74 -12.88 -17.29
N ILE A 102 -1.26 -14.12 -17.35
CA ILE A 102 0.15 -14.47 -17.30
C ILE A 102 0.33 -15.42 -18.48
N GLY A 103 1.08 -15.02 -19.50
CA GLY A 103 1.33 -15.83 -20.70
C GLY A 103 2.13 -17.09 -20.37
N PHE A 104 1.49 -18.06 -19.73
CA PHE A 104 1.94 -19.43 -19.66
C PHE A 104 1.50 -20.08 -20.97
N THR A 105 2.38 -20.07 -21.97
CA THR A 105 2.25 -20.97 -23.11
C THR A 105 2.36 -22.40 -22.57
N THR A 106 1.24 -23.11 -22.53
CA THR A 106 1.15 -24.54 -22.20
C THR A 106 1.74 -25.41 -23.31
N GLU A 107 2.98 -25.14 -23.74
CA GLU A 107 3.70 -25.99 -24.71
C GLU A 107 4.71 -26.94 -24.04
N LEU A 108 4.79 -26.98 -22.71
CA LEU A 108 5.79 -27.80 -22.00
C LEU A 108 5.21 -28.90 -21.09
N THR A 109 3.89 -29.07 -21.01
CA THR A 109 3.27 -30.15 -20.21
C THR A 109 2.78 -31.35 -21.01
N GLU A 110 2.71 -31.29 -22.34
CA GLU A 110 2.26 -32.44 -23.15
C GLU A 110 3.41 -33.36 -23.62
N ARG A 111 4.67 -32.94 -23.41
CA ARG A 111 5.85 -33.74 -23.82
C ARG A 111 6.38 -34.73 -22.78
N PHE A 112 5.79 -34.79 -21.58
CA PHE A 112 6.22 -35.71 -20.52
C PHE A 112 5.21 -36.81 -20.17
N LEU A 113 4.06 -36.87 -20.86
CA LEU A 113 3.03 -37.91 -20.65
C LEU A 113 2.86 -38.87 -21.84
N ALA A 114 3.70 -38.78 -22.87
CA ALA A 114 3.60 -39.61 -24.08
C ALA A 114 4.54 -40.84 -24.12
N ASP A 115 5.43 -41.03 -23.14
CA ASP A 115 6.45 -42.10 -23.15
C ASP A 115 6.18 -43.27 -22.18
N ALA A 116 4.94 -43.44 -21.71
CA ALA A 116 4.58 -44.54 -20.81
C ALA A 116 3.31 -45.28 -21.27
N ALA A 117 3.30 -45.76 -22.51
CA ALA A 117 2.34 -46.77 -22.96
C ALA A 117 3.01 -47.71 -23.98
N GLY A 118 3.50 -48.85 -23.50
CA GLY A 118 4.03 -49.93 -24.31
C GLY A 118 4.02 -51.26 -23.55
N ASP A 119 3.14 -52.16 -24.00
CA ASP A 119 3.07 -53.62 -23.83
C ASP A 119 2.90 -54.27 -22.45
N GLY A 120 1.65 -54.68 -22.18
CA GLY A 120 1.23 -56.10 -22.20
C GLY A 120 1.63 -57.01 -21.03
N ALA A 121 0.64 -57.43 -20.23
CA ALA A 121 0.31 -58.85 -19.96
C ALA A 121 -0.80 -58.99 -18.90
N MET A 122 -1.72 -59.90 -19.16
CA MET A 122 -2.79 -60.39 -18.28
C MET A 122 -2.24 -61.10 -17.03
N THR A 123 -2.90 -60.93 -15.87
CA THR A 123 -3.44 -62.02 -15.02
C THR A 123 -4.28 -61.46 -13.85
N ASP A 124 -5.49 -61.99 -13.75
CA ASP A 124 -6.32 -62.37 -12.58
C ASP A 124 -6.15 -61.69 -11.20
N GLY A 125 -7.28 -61.35 -10.55
CA GLY A 125 -7.31 -61.12 -9.10
C GLY A 125 -8.29 -60.06 -8.58
N THR A 126 -9.47 -60.53 -8.16
CA THR A 126 -10.32 -60.03 -7.06
C THR A 126 -11.01 -58.66 -7.16
N MET A 127 -12.34 -58.74 -7.26
CA MET A 127 -13.32 -57.74 -6.84
C MET A 127 -13.16 -57.40 -5.34
N THR A 128 -13.10 -56.12 -5.01
CA THR A 128 -13.83 -55.56 -3.86
C THR A 128 -14.37 -54.18 -4.21
N ASP A 129 -15.68 -54.09 -4.03
CA ASP A 129 -16.56 -52.92 -4.02
C ASP A 129 -16.04 -51.83 -3.08
N GLU A 130 -16.01 -50.57 -3.54
CA GLU A 130 -16.42 -49.43 -2.74
C GLU A 130 -16.64 -48.20 -3.64
N THR A 131 -17.86 -47.70 -3.56
CA THR A 131 -18.47 -46.66 -4.36
C THR A 131 -17.79 -45.30 -4.17
N MET A 132 -17.03 -44.85 -5.18
CA MET A 132 -16.64 -43.43 -5.31
C MET A 132 -17.90 -42.62 -5.63
N THR A 133 -18.40 -41.91 -4.64
CA THR A 133 -19.37 -40.83 -4.85
C THR A 133 -18.71 -39.74 -5.70
N ASP A 134 -19.33 -39.49 -6.84
CA ASP A 134 -19.10 -38.40 -7.77
C ASP A 134 -19.29 -37.04 -7.07
N GLU A 135 -18.25 -36.57 -6.36
CA GLU A 135 -18.14 -35.16 -6.01
C GLU A 135 -17.77 -34.41 -7.29
N THR A 136 -18.82 -34.02 -8.01
CA THR A 136 -18.80 -32.95 -9.02
C THR A 136 -18.03 -31.75 -8.46
N MET A 137 -16.75 -31.67 -8.81
CA MET A 137 -15.91 -30.49 -8.65
C MET A 137 -16.55 -29.38 -9.48
N THR A 138 -17.41 -28.59 -8.84
CA THR A 138 -17.84 -27.32 -9.38
C THR A 138 -16.59 -26.50 -9.63
N ASP A 139 -16.29 -26.23 -10.90
CA ASP A 139 -15.24 -25.32 -11.35
C ASP A 139 -15.62 -23.90 -10.94
N GLY A 140 -15.50 -23.63 -9.64
CA GLY A 140 -15.67 -22.32 -9.05
C GLY A 140 -14.48 -21.49 -9.47
N ALA A 141 -14.57 -20.85 -10.64
CA ALA A 141 -13.50 -20.02 -11.18
C ALA A 141 -12.95 -19.11 -10.06
N MET A 142 -11.69 -19.37 -9.69
CA MET A 142 -11.03 -18.74 -8.56
C MET A 142 -10.80 -17.26 -8.89
N THR A 143 -11.66 -16.39 -8.39
CA THR A 143 -11.46 -14.94 -8.51
C THR A 143 -10.10 -14.54 -7.91
N ARG A 144 -9.27 -13.85 -8.70
CA ARG A 144 -7.96 -13.38 -8.21
C ARG A 144 -8.15 -12.45 -7.00
N PRO A 145 -7.30 -12.54 -5.96
CA PRO A 145 -7.42 -11.70 -4.77
C PRO A 145 -7.41 -10.21 -5.14
N CYS A 146 -8.10 -9.40 -4.33
CA CYS A 146 -8.04 -7.94 -4.44
C CYS A 146 -6.79 -7.43 -3.74
N TRP A 147 -5.82 -6.91 -4.50
CA TRP A 147 -4.57 -6.38 -3.95
C TRP A 147 -4.68 -4.89 -3.71
N VAL A 148 -4.44 -4.48 -2.46
CA VAL A 148 -4.32 -3.08 -2.04
C VAL A 148 -2.86 -2.83 -1.66
N ALA A 149 -2.20 -1.88 -2.32
CA ALA A 149 -0.83 -1.50 -1.99
C ALA A 149 -0.74 -0.09 -1.41
N ASP A 150 0.04 0.07 -0.34
CA ASP A 150 0.29 1.34 0.34
C ASP A 150 1.71 1.84 0.00
N MET A 151 1.76 2.95 -0.75
CA MET A 151 2.96 3.57 -1.31
C MET A 151 3.51 4.61 -0.34
N GLY A 152 4.37 4.17 0.58
CA GLY A 152 4.82 4.93 1.74
C GLY A 152 4.07 4.53 3.00
N CYS A 153 4.01 3.21 3.27
CA CYS A 153 3.13 2.66 4.30
C CYS A 153 3.54 3.02 5.73
N GLY A 154 4.74 3.56 5.95
CA GLY A 154 5.31 3.78 7.26
C GLY A 154 5.26 2.51 8.10
N GLU A 155 4.77 2.64 9.34
CA GLU A 155 4.56 1.51 10.25
C GLU A 155 3.25 0.72 10.02
N GLY A 156 2.57 0.95 8.89
CA GLY A 156 1.39 0.22 8.43
C GLY A 156 0.07 0.71 8.99
N PHE A 157 0.01 1.85 9.70
CA PHE A 157 -1.20 2.36 10.36
C PHE A 157 -2.45 2.34 9.47
N TYR A 158 -2.35 2.90 8.26
CA TYR A 158 -3.49 2.98 7.33
C TYR A 158 -3.82 1.63 6.69
N LEU A 159 -2.81 0.96 6.11
CA LEU A 159 -3.00 -0.34 5.47
C LEU A 159 -3.56 -1.40 6.44
N HIS A 160 -3.06 -1.45 7.68
CA HIS A 160 -3.59 -2.36 8.71
C HIS A 160 -5.05 -2.09 8.99
N GLY A 161 -5.43 -0.82 9.19
CA GLY A 161 -6.82 -0.46 9.43
C GLY A 161 -7.74 -0.85 8.26
N VAL A 162 -7.29 -0.64 7.02
CA VAL A 162 -8.04 -1.04 5.82
C VAL A 162 -8.18 -2.57 5.75
N MET A 163 -7.09 -3.32 5.95
CA MET A 163 -7.10 -4.78 5.93
C MET A 163 -8.01 -5.37 7.03
N GLN A 164 -7.98 -4.80 8.23
CA GLN A 164 -8.87 -5.19 9.33
C GLN A 164 -10.34 -4.90 9.00
N HIS A 165 -10.63 -3.74 8.41
CA HIS A 165 -11.99 -3.34 8.05
C HIS A 165 -12.59 -4.24 6.96
N LEU A 166 -11.77 -4.72 6.03
CA LEU A 166 -12.18 -5.54 4.89
C LEU A 166 -11.77 -7.01 5.04
N ALA A 167 -11.63 -7.50 6.27
CA ALA A 167 -11.09 -8.81 6.63
C ALA A 167 -11.33 -9.91 5.58
N GLY A 168 -10.26 -10.40 4.96
CA GLY A 168 -10.29 -11.49 3.96
C GLY A 168 -10.76 -11.10 2.55
N SER A 169 -11.39 -9.94 2.37
CA SER A 169 -11.78 -9.43 1.03
C SER A 169 -10.62 -8.87 0.22
N ILE A 170 -9.52 -8.53 0.89
CA ILE A 170 -8.32 -7.97 0.26
C ILE A 170 -7.04 -8.64 0.77
N ARG A 171 -5.98 -8.51 -0.02
CA ARG A 171 -4.59 -8.73 0.40
C ARG A 171 -3.84 -7.41 0.36
N GLY A 172 -2.95 -7.20 1.32
CA GLY A 172 -2.22 -5.93 1.49
C GLY A 172 -0.75 -6.04 1.13
N VAL A 173 -0.22 -5.03 0.42
CA VAL A 173 1.23 -4.81 0.28
C VAL A 173 1.60 -3.43 0.85
N GLY A 174 2.56 -3.36 1.76
CA GLY A 174 3.10 -2.08 2.24
C GLY A 174 4.53 -1.88 1.74
N LEU A 175 4.79 -0.75 1.07
CA LEU A 175 6.11 -0.35 0.63
C LEU A 175 6.53 0.92 1.36
N ASP A 176 7.71 0.93 1.96
CA ASP A 176 8.30 2.14 2.54
C ASP A 176 9.82 2.12 2.39
N ILE A 177 10.44 3.28 2.35
CA ILE A 177 11.90 3.37 2.23
C ILE A 177 12.62 3.04 3.54
N SER A 178 11.96 3.27 4.68
CA SER A 178 12.49 3.02 6.01
C SER A 178 12.34 1.55 6.41
N LYS A 179 13.49 0.86 6.56
CA LYS A 179 13.54 -0.52 7.05
C LYS A 179 12.91 -0.68 8.43
N GLU A 180 13.09 0.32 9.30
CA GLU A 180 12.51 0.30 10.64
C GLU A 180 10.99 0.44 10.60
N ALA A 181 10.46 1.29 9.71
CA ALA A 181 9.02 1.45 9.53
C ALA A 181 8.37 0.14 9.05
N VAL A 182 8.90 -0.47 7.98
CA VAL A 182 8.36 -1.76 7.49
C VAL A 182 8.58 -2.92 8.48
N ARG A 183 9.63 -2.87 9.30
CA ARG A 183 9.84 -3.83 10.40
C ARG A 183 8.71 -3.74 11.41
N LEU A 184 8.30 -2.52 11.81
CA LEU A 184 7.16 -2.31 12.70
C LEU A 184 5.84 -2.71 12.03
N ALA A 185 5.68 -2.41 10.74
CA ALA A 185 4.48 -2.77 9.98
C ALA A 185 4.28 -4.30 9.94
N ALA A 186 5.27 -5.02 9.42
CA ALA A 186 5.28 -6.48 9.37
C ALA A 186 5.20 -7.12 10.76
N GLY A 187 5.74 -6.45 11.78
CA GLY A 187 5.64 -6.87 13.19
C GLY A 187 4.19 -7.00 13.66
N GLN A 188 3.33 -6.07 13.26
CA GLN A 188 1.94 -5.95 13.72
C GLN A 188 0.95 -6.79 12.91
N ASN A 189 1.19 -6.97 11.60
CA ASN A 189 0.27 -7.70 10.73
C ASN A 189 1.02 -8.73 9.87
N LYS A 190 0.80 -10.01 10.16
CA LYS A 190 1.43 -11.12 9.41
C LYS A 190 0.69 -11.51 8.13
N ALA A 191 -0.50 -10.96 7.90
CA ALA A 191 -1.29 -11.20 6.70
C ALA A 191 -0.88 -10.30 5.53
N GLY A 192 -0.19 -9.18 5.78
CA GLY A 192 0.30 -8.27 4.75
C GLY A 192 1.73 -8.58 4.29
N ALA A 193 2.03 -8.29 3.03
CA ALA A 193 3.37 -8.32 2.47
C ALA A 193 4.05 -6.96 2.64
N PHE A 194 5.13 -6.86 3.42
CA PHE A 194 5.81 -5.59 3.66
C PHE A 194 7.23 -5.60 3.12
N ALA A 195 7.61 -4.59 2.35
CA ALA A 195 8.94 -4.51 1.76
C ALA A 195 9.56 -3.12 1.91
N ALA A 196 10.85 -3.09 2.31
CA ALA A 196 11.64 -1.87 2.23
C ALA A 196 11.97 -1.60 0.76
N ALA A 197 11.49 -0.50 0.20
CA ALA A 197 11.62 -0.17 -1.23
C ALA A 197 11.60 1.34 -1.47
N ASN A 198 12.25 1.79 -2.56
CA ASN A 198 12.24 3.19 -2.96
C ASN A 198 11.17 3.43 -4.03
N ILE A 199 10.04 4.02 -3.63
CA ILE A 199 8.90 4.28 -4.52
C ILE A 199 9.12 5.43 -5.52
N ASN A 200 10.18 6.23 -5.35
CA ASN A 200 10.58 7.27 -6.33
C ASN A 200 11.38 6.69 -7.51
N ARG A 201 11.68 5.39 -7.48
CA ARG A 201 12.29 4.63 -8.58
C ARG A 201 11.25 3.63 -9.09
N GLN A 202 11.71 2.62 -9.81
CA GLN A 202 10.84 1.52 -10.18
C GLN A 202 10.29 0.86 -8.92
N VAL A 203 8.97 0.87 -8.79
CA VAL A 203 8.24 0.24 -7.69
C VAL A 203 8.35 -1.27 -7.86
N PRO A 204 8.75 -2.05 -6.84
CA PRO A 204 8.96 -3.49 -6.97
C PRO A 204 7.65 -4.28 -6.95
N LEU A 205 6.68 -3.85 -7.75
CA LEU A 205 5.44 -4.57 -8.06
C LEU A 205 5.35 -4.85 -9.56
N ALA A 206 4.77 -5.99 -9.90
CA ALA A 206 4.52 -6.37 -11.28
C ALA A 206 3.58 -5.38 -11.97
N ASP A 207 3.64 -5.36 -13.30
CA ASP A 207 2.72 -4.57 -14.10
C ASP A 207 1.28 -5.03 -13.85
N GLN A 208 0.36 -4.08 -13.72
CA GLN A 208 -1.09 -4.34 -13.67
C GLN A 208 -1.54 -5.32 -12.58
N SER A 209 -0.79 -5.41 -11.49
CA SER A 209 -0.92 -6.48 -10.50
C SER A 209 -1.68 -6.10 -9.24
N VAL A 210 -1.92 -4.81 -9.00
CA VAL A 210 -2.66 -4.30 -7.83
C VAL A 210 -3.93 -3.59 -8.26
N ASP A 211 -4.99 -3.69 -7.46
CA ASP A 211 -6.31 -3.15 -7.82
C ASP A 211 -6.54 -1.77 -7.24
N LEU A 212 -5.89 -1.47 -6.11
CA LEU A 212 -6.00 -0.19 -5.44
C LEU A 212 -4.66 0.24 -4.83
N LEU A 213 -4.33 1.52 -4.99
CA LEU A 213 -3.19 2.16 -4.36
C LEU A 213 -3.63 3.16 -3.28
N LEU A 214 -2.94 3.13 -2.15
CA LEU A 214 -2.97 4.19 -1.14
C LEU A 214 -1.69 5.02 -1.28
N ASN A 215 -1.83 6.34 -1.28
CA ASN A 215 -0.72 7.28 -1.18
C ASN A 215 -1.08 8.36 -0.15
N ILE A 216 -0.63 8.16 1.09
CA ILE A 216 -1.06 8.98 2.24
C ILE A 216 0.15 9.72 2.78
N PHE A 217 0.22 11.04 2.53
CA PHE A 217 1.36 11.89 2.92
C PHE A 217 2.75 11.43 2.43
N ALA A 218 2.79 10.63 1.38
CA ALA A 218 4.01 10.04 0.84
C ALA A 218 4.42 10.67 -0.51
N PRO A 219 5.68 10.49 -0.94
CA PRO A 219 6.12 10.84 -2.29
C PRO A 219 5.27 10.17 -3.37
N ARG A 220 5.28 10.75 -4.58
CA ARG A 220 4.42 10.35 -5.69
C ARG A 220 5.23 10.06 -6.94
N ASN A 221 4.92 8.93 -7.57
CA ASN A 221 5.51 8.51 -8.83
C ASN A 221 4.39 8.04 -9.77
N ALA A 222 3.77 9.00 -10.46
CA ALA A 222 2.54 8.77 -11.23
C ALA A 222 2.69 7.68 -12.30
N ALA A 223 3.80 7.69 -13.04
CA ALA A 223 4.08 6.69 -14.08
C ALA A 223 4.16 5.27 -13.50
N GLU A 224 4.88 5.09 -12.39
CA GLU A 224 4.98 3.77 -11.74
C GLU A 224 3.67 3.34 -11.08
N PHE A 225 2.91 4.27 -10.48
CA PHE A 225 1.60 3.98 -9.91
C PHE A 225 0.63 3.49 -11.00
N ALA A 226 0.67 4.12 -12.19
CA ALA A 226 -0.09 3.68 -13.34
C ALA A 226 0.42 2.33 -13.89
N ARG A 227 1.73 2.10 -13.90
CA ARG A 227 2.30 0.82 -14.36
C ARG A 227 1.79 -0.36 -13.53
N VAL A 228 1.78 -0.23 -12.20
CA VAL A 228 1.47 -1.34 -11.28
C VAL A 228 -0.03 -1.55 -11.07
N LEU A 229 -0.85 -0.50 -11.17
CA LEU A 229 -2.31 -0.63 -11.06
C LEU A 229 -2.87 -1.44 -12.21
N ALA A 230 -3.84 -2.31 -11.97
CA ALA A 230 -4.62 -2.97 -13.01
C ALA A 230 -5.37 -1.92 -13.88
N PRO A 231 -5.76 -2.26 -15.12
CA PRO A 231 -6.68 -1.42 -15.89
C PRO A 231 -7.93 -1.12 -15.04
N GLU A 232 -8.43 0.11 -15.11
CA GLU A 232 -9.55 0.60 -14.30
C GLU A 232 -9.31 0.57 -12.77
N GLY A 233 -8.08 0.30 -12.32
CA GLY A 233 -7.70 0.30 -10.91
C GLY A 233 -7.73 1.70 -10.29
N PHE A 234 -7.82 1.75 -8.96
CA PHE A 234 -8.04 3.00 -8.23
C PHE A 234 -6.79 3.49 -7.49
N LEU A 235 -6.63 4.80 -7.40
CA LEU A 235 -5.63 5.47 -6.60
C LEU A 235 -6.32 6.40 -5.59
N VAL A 236 -6.07 6.19 -4.31
CA VAL A 236 -6.55 7.02 -3.21
C VAL A 236 -5.38 7.83 -2.67
N VAL A 237 -5.47 9.16 -2.81
CA VAL A 237 -4.41 10.09 -2.41
C VAL A 237 -4.89 10.97 -1.27
N VAL A 238 -4.15 11.03 -0.16
CA VAL A 238 -4.46 11.92 0.95
C VAL A 238 -3.44 13.05 1.02
N ILE A 239 -3.93 14.29 1.01
CA ILE A 239 -3.10 15.49 1.03
C ILE A 239 -3.61 16.46 2.11
N PRO A 240 -2.71 17.18 2.80
CA PRO A 240 -3.14 18.20 3.76
C PRO A 240 -3.57 19.46 3.02
N THR A 241 -4.58 20.14 3.53
CA THR A 241 -5.01 21.47 3.01
C THR A 241 -4.17 22.59 3.63
N ALA A 242 -4.34 23.82 3.16
CA ALA A 242 -3.70 24.99 3.77
C ALA A 242 -4.12 25.21 5.24
N ALA A 243 -5.31 24.74 5.64
CA ALA A 243 -5.81 24.83 7.02
C ALA A 243 -5.23 23.75 7.95
N HIS A 244 -4.58 22.72 7.39
CA HIS A 244 -4.00 21.63 8.18
C HIS A 244 -2.95 22.15 9.17
N LEU A 245 -3.18 21.85 10.44
CA LEU A 245 -2.36 22.20 11.60
C LEU A 245 -1.97 23.69 11.61
N HIS A 246 -2.89 24.55 11.14
CA HIS A 246 -2.62 25.98 10.97
C HIS A 246 -2.28 26.65 12.30
N GLU A 247 -3.06 26.40 13.35
CA GLU A 247 -2.86 27.00 14.67
C GLU A 247 -1.53 26.56 15.28
N TRP A 248 -1.14 25.30 15.07
CA TRP A 248 0.17 24.80 15.50
C TRP A 248 1.31 25.47 14.73
N ARG A 249 1.21 25.58 13.41
CA ARG A 249 2.21 26.31 12.60
C ARG A 249 2.29 27.79 12.99
N ALA A 250 1.14 28.44 13.22
CA ALA A 250 1.10 29.82 13.66
C ALA A 250 1.73 30.00 15.05
N ALA A 251 1.50 29.07 15.97
CA ALA A 251 2.16 29.07 17.28
C ALA A 251 3.69 28.90 17.15
N LEU A 252 4.16 28.04 16.25
CA LEU A 252 5.59 27.94 15.93
C LEU A 252 6.15 29.25 15.36
N THR A 253 5.43 29.89 14.42
CA THR A 253 5.83 31.19 13.86
C THR A 253 5.86 32.30 14.90
N ALA A 254 4.87 32.37 15.79
CA ALA A 254 4.84 33.33 16.89
C ALA A 254 6.03 33.16 17.84
N GLN A 255 6.59 31.95 17.91
CA GLN A 255 7.80 31.64 18.66
C GLN A 255 9.10 31.83 17.84
N GLY A 256 9.02 32.43 16.64
CA GLY A 256 10.18 32.73 15.79
C GLY A 256 10.60 31.63 14.82
N ALA A 257 9.87 30.51 14.75
CA ALA A 257 10.18 29.43 13.81
C ALA A 257 9.60 29.68 12.40
N THR A 258 10.20 29.07 11.38
CA THR A 258 9.70 29.10 9.99
C THR A 258 9.22 27.71 9.54
N PRO A 259 7.99 27.28 9.93
CA PRO A 259 7.47 25.99 9.50
C PRO A 259 7.22 25.97 7.99
N LEU A 260 7.30 24.78 7.39
CA LEU A 260 7.03 24.61 5.96
C LEU A 260 5.58 25.01 5.62
N PRO A 261 5.37 25.84 4.58
CA PRO A 261 4.05 26.22 4.15
C PRO A 261 3.35 25.05 3.43
N ILE A 262 2.03 24.94 3.65
CA ILE A 262 1.17 24.09 2.83
C ILE A 262 0.46 25.02 1.85
N ALA A 263 0.85 24.94 0.58
CA ALA A 263 0.28 25.81 -0.44
C ALA A 263 -1.22 25.54 -0.65
N GLN A 264 -1.99 26.61 -0.88
CA GLN A 264 -3.42 26.52 -1.20
C GLN A 264 -3.67 25.70 -2.48
N ALA A 265 -2.80 25.82 -3.50
CA ALA A 265 -2.93 25.10 -4.76
C ALA A 265 -2.45 23.62 -4.71
N LYS A 266 -2.31 23.02 -3.52
CA LYS A 266 -1.76 21.66 -3.39
C LYS A 266 -2.64 20.59 -4.03
N GLN A 267 -3.95 20.80 -4.05
CA GLN A 267 -4.91 19.94 -4.75
C GLN A 267 -4.63 19.94 -6.26
N GLN A 268 -4.72 21.11 -6.92
CA GLN A 268 -4.56 21.21 -8.37
C GLN A 268 -3.20 20.68 -8.82
N ARG A 269 -2.13 20.95 -8.06
CA ARG A 269 -0.79 20.42 -8.38
C ARG A 269 -0.71 18.91 -8.25
N THR A 270 -1.41 18.32 -7.27
CA THR A 270 -1.45 16.86 -7.12
C THR A 270 -2.26 16.23 -8.25
N GLU A 271 -3.41 16.79 -8.62
CA GLU A 271 -4.21 16.32 -9.75
C GLU A 271 -3.43 16.42 -11.07
N HIS A 272 -2.76 17.56 -11.33
CA HIS A 272 -1.89 17.74 -12.49
C HIS A 272 -0.70 16.77 -12.52
N GLN A 273 -0.16 16.36 -11.37
CA GLN A 273 0.91 15.36 -11.33
C GLN A 273 0.45 13.98 -11.83
N PHE A 274 -0.86 13.70 -11.77
CA PHE A 274 -1.44 12.42 -12.16
C PHE A 274 -2.20 12.45 -13.49
N SER A 275 -2.42 13.62 -14.09
CA SER A 275 -3.35 13.80 -15.22
C SER A 275 -3.00 13.00 -16.47
N ASP A 276 -1.73 12.69 -16.68
CA ASP A 276 -1.28 11.91 -17.86
C ASP A 276 -1.72 10.43 -17.78
N TYR A 277 -2.06 9.94 -16.59
CA TYR A 277 -2.34 8.52 -16.35
C TYR A 277 -3.66 8.25 -15.61
N PHE A 278 -4.23 9.26 -14.97
CA PHE A 278 -5.37 9.11 -14.08
C PHE A 278 -6.43 10.16 -14.35
N ALA A 279 -7.69 9.73 -14.28
CA ALA A 279 -8.85 10.59 -14.28
C ALA A 279 -9.47 10.68 -12.87
N PRO A 280 -10.05 11.83 -12.49
CA PRO A 280 -10.92 11.94 -11.32
C PRO A 280 -12.04 10.90 -11.33
N TYR A 281 -12.22 10.16 -10.24
CA TYR A 281 -13.32 9.21 -10.10
C TYR A 281 -14.36 9.75 -9.12
N PRO A 282 -15.55 10.18 -9.61
CA PRO A 282 -16.63 10.59 -8.71
C PRO A 282 -17.14 9.34 -7.98
N THR A 283 -17.01 9.33 -6.66
CA THR A 283 -17.65 8.28 -5.85
C THR A 283 -19.16 8.39 -6.03
N ARG A 284 -19.91 7.29 -6.02
CA ARG A 284 -21.38 7.37 -6.02
C ARG A 284 -21.91 7.09 -4.62
N GLN A 285 -22.68 8.03 -4.08
CA GLN A 285 -23.46 7.81 -2.86
C GLN A 285 -24.94 7.88 -3.22
N ASN A 286 -25.70 6.83 -2.88
CA ASN A 286 -27.15 6.75 -3.10
C ASN A 286 -27.58 7.04 -4.56
N GLY A 287 -26.79 6.61 -5.55
CA GLY A 287 -27.10 6.80 -6.97
C GLY A 287 -26.77 8.20 -7.52
N GLN A 288 -26.32 9.14 -6.69
CA GLN A 288 -25.82 10.45 -7.11
C GLN A 288 -24.30 10.45 -7.22
N ALA A 289 -23.77 11.17 -8.21
CA ALA A 289 -22.34 11.42 -8.31
C ALA A 289 -21.91 12.31 -7.13
N ALA A 290 -21.15 11.74 -6.20
CA ALA A 290 -20.41 12.48 -5.18
C ALA A 290 -19.07 12.94 -5.75
N ALA A 291 -18.46 13.93 -5.09
CA ALA A 291 -17.17 14.48 -5.50
C ALA A 291 -16.06 13.41 -5.48
N HIS A 292 -15.10 13.53 -6.41
CA HIS A 292 -13.85 12.74 -6.38
C HIS A 292 -12.91 13.20 -5.26
N VAL A 293 -13.18 14.36 -4.65
CA VAL A 293 -12.47 14.90 -3.50
C VAL A 293 -13.38 14.87 -2.28
N HIS A 294 -12.93 14.17 -1.23
CA HIS A 294 -13.60 14.15 0.07
C HIS A 294 -12.76 14.92 1.09
N GLU A 295 -13.32 15.97 1.67
CA GLU A 295 -12.66 16.72 2.73
C GLU A 295 -12.93 16.10 4.10
N VAL A 296 -11.88 15.97 4.90
CA VAL A 296 -11.96 15.58 6.31
C VAL A 296 -11.38 16.73 7.13
N CYS A 297 -12.24 17.44 7.85
CA CYS A 297 -11.88 18.59 8.67
C CYS A 297 -12.46 18.45 10.08
N TYR A 298 -11.60 18.51 11.09
CA TYR A 298 -11.98 18.42 12.50
C TYR A 298 -10.90 19.05 13.39
N ARG A 299 -11.24 19.30 14.65
CA ARG A 299 -10.28 19.83 15.63
C ARG A 299 -9.77 18.71 16.53
N ILE A 300 -8.49 18.80 16.88
CA ILE A 300 -7.86 18.00 17.92
C ILE A 300 -7.26 18.91 18.98
N THR A 301 -7.04 18.34 20.16
CA THR A 301 -6.37 19.02 21.27
C THR A 301 -5.10 18.23 21.57
N LEU A 302 -3.97 18.92 21.52
CA LEU A 302 -2.64 18.37 21.72
C LEU A 302 -2.13 18.80 23.08
N ASP A 303 -1.71 17.83 23.90
CA ASP A 303 -0.89 18.11 25.08
C ASP A 303 0.58 18.34 24.68
N GLN A 304 1.42 18.70 25.66
CA GLN A 304 2.84 18.96 25.41
C GLN A 304 3.57 17.77 24.76
N THR A 305 3.24 16.54 25.15
CA THR A 305 3.87 15.34 24.58
C THR A 305 3.49 15.18 23.12
N ASP A 306 2.22 15.41 22.78
CA ASP A 306 1.73 15.33 21.41
C ASP A 306 2.31 16.44 20.52
N LEU A 307 2.51 17.64 21.08
CA LEU A 307 3.16 18.74 20.39
C LEU A 307 4.62 18.43 20.02
N GLN A 308 5.37 17.81 20.94
CA GLN A 308 6.74 17.37 20.70
C GLN A 308 6.79 16.23 19.67
N ASN A 309 5.88 15.25 19.78
CA ASN A 309 5.77 14.17 18.81
C ASN A 309 5.44 14.71 17.41
N LEU A 310 4.50 15.66 17.31
CA LEU A 310 4.12 16.29 16.05
C LEU A 310 5.29 17.06 15.42
N LEU A 311 6.06 17.81 16.21
CA LEU A 311 7.28 18.47 15.73
C LEU A 311 8.25 17.46 15.14
N THR A 312 8.57 16.41 15.91
CA THR A 312 9.56 15.39 15.58
C THR A 312 9.17 14.58 14.34
N MET A 313 7.88 14.23 14.18
CA MET A 313 7.43 13.37 13.08
C MET A 313 7.19 14.09 11.75
N THR A 314 7.22 15.44 11.74
CA THR A 314 6.96 16.25 10.55
C THR A 314 8.28 16.76 9.95
N PRO A 315 8.29 17.11 8.66
CA PRO A 315 9.48 17.69 8.04
C PRO A 315 9.97 18.98 8.71
N ASN A 316 9.12 19.64 9.51
CA ASN A 316 9.48 20.84 10.28
C ASN A 316 10.63 20.60 11.26
N ALA A 317 10.84 19.37 11.77
CA ALA A 317 11.99 19.04 12.63
C ALA A 317 13.35 19.40 11.99
N TRP A 318 13.45 19.30 10.65
CA TRP A 318 14.66 19.58 9.89
C TRP A 318 14.80 21.06 9.50
N HIS A 319 13.70 21.82 9.53
CA HIS A 319 13.64 23.21 9.07
C HIS A 319 13.56 24.24 10.20
N ILE A 320 13.34 23.78 11.44
CA ILE A 320 13.27 24.62 12.64
C ILE A 320 14.57 24.47 13.42
N ALA A 321 15.26 25.59 13.70
CA ALA A 321 16.51 25.58 14.45
C ALA A 321 16.30 24.96 15.85
N ALA A 322 17.32 24.26 16.37
CA ALA A 322 17.22 23.55 17.65
C ALA A 322 16.83 24.45 18.84
N GLU A 323 17.16 25.74 18.78
CA GLU A 323 16.77 26.74 19.76
C GLU A 323 15.27 27.08 19.70
N ASP A 324 14.69 27.11 18.51
CA ASP A 324 13.25 27.33 18.30
C ASP A 324 12.42 26.08 18.67
N GLN A 325 13.00 24.88 18.54
CA GLN A 325 12.38 23.64 19.02
C GLN A 325 12.19 23.64 20.54
N LYS A 326 13.11 24.26 21.29
CA LYS A 326 12.95 24.44 22.75
C LYS A 326 11.74 25.30 23.09
N ARG A 327 11.35 26.24 22.23
CA ARG A 327 10.18 27.11 22.44
C ARG A 327 8.85 26.36 22.31
N VAL A 328 8.81 25.19 21.67
CA VAL A 328 7.63 24.30 21.72
C VAL A 328 7.35 23.82 23.15
N HIS A 329 8.36 23.76 24.02
CA HIS A 329 8.19 23.32 25.40
C HIS A 329 7.36 24.29 26.23
N SER A 330 7.25 25.57 25.83
CA SER A 330 6.41 26.55 26.53
C SER A 330 4.92 26.40 26.20
N LEU A 331 4.57 25.63 25.17
CA LEU A 331 3.18 25.30 24.84
C LEU A 331 2.76 24.07 25.65
N THR A 332 1.90 24.26 26.64
CA THR A 332 1.38 23.16 27.47
C THR A 332 0.25 22.40 26.79
N GLN A 333 -0.58 23.12 26.04
CA GLN A 333 -1.72 22.58 25.32
C GLN A 333 -2.06 23.47 24.13
N LEU A 334 -2.51 22.88 23.03
CA LEU A 334 -2.97 23.60 21.85
C LEU A 334 -4.10 22.86 21.15
N SER A 335 -5.18 23.57 20.82
CA SER A 335 -6.19 23.05 19.91
C SER A 335 -5.87 23.47 18.48
N THR A 336 -5.82 22.51 17.56
CA THR A 336 -5.51 22.77 16.15
C THR A 336 -6.41 21.97 15.22
N THR A 337 -6.56 22.49 14.00
CA THR A 337 -7.39 21.91 12.95
C THR A 337 -6.63 20.87 12.15
N VAL A 338 -7.14 19.65 12.10
CA VAL A 338 -6.75 18.65 11.10
C VAL A 338 -7.67 18.82 9.89
N SER A 339 -7.12 19.26 8.76
CA SER A 339 -7.86 19.35 7.49
C SER A 339 -7.09 18.68 6.37
N VAL A 340 -7.71 17.70 5.72
CA VAL A 340 -7.12 16.94 4.61
C VAL A 340 -8.14 16.72 3.51
N GLN A 341 -7.65 16.54 2.29
CA GLN A 341 -8.44 16.11 1.15
C GLN A 341 -8.03 14.69 0.78
N ILE A 342 -9.03 13.86 0.51
CA ILE A 342 -8.88 12.50 -0.01
C ILE A 342 -9.36 12.51 -1.46
N LEU A 343 -8.43 12.38 -2.38
CA LEU A 343 -8.69 12.34 -3.81
C LEU A 343 -8.83 10.88 -4.23
N THR A 344 -9.88 10.59 -4.99
CA THR A 344 -10.10 9.29 -5.62
C THR A 344 -9.90 9.44 -7.11
N LEU A 345 -8.92 8.73 -7.63
CA LEU A 345 -8.55 8.75 -9.05
C LEU A 345 -8.69 7.33 -9.59
N GLN A 346 -9.02 7.21 -10.87
CA GLN A 346 -9.04 5.95 -11.59
C GLN A 346 -7.99 5.97 -12.68
N ARG A 347 -7.27 4.86 -12.84
CA ARG A 347 -6.30 4.69 -13.91
C ARG A 347 -7.03 4.71 -15.25
N GLY A 348 -6.65 5.62 -16.14
CA GLY A 348 -7.16 5.65 -17.51
C GLY A 348 -6.58 4.52 -18.36
N PRO A 349 -7.14 4.29 -19.57
CA PRO A 349 -6.53 3.38 -20.54
C PRO A 349 -5.07 3.81 -20.82
N ARG A 350 -4.13 2.86 -21.02
CA ARG A 350 -2.78 3.24 -21.46
C ARG A 350 -2.94 3.99 -22.78
N ASN A 351 -2.55 5.26 -22.83
CA ASN A 351 -2.27 5.91 -24.09
C ASN A 351 -1.15 5.08 -24.75
N SER A 352 -1.52 4.41 -25.84
CA SER A 352 -0.69 3.44 -26.59
C SER A 352 0.53 4.08 -27.19
#